data_AF-A0AAW3ERI5-F1
#
_entry.id   AF-A0AAW3ERI5-F1
#
_cell.length_a   1.000
_cell.length_b   1.000
_cell.length_c   1.000
_cell.angle_alpha   90.00
_cell.angle_beta   90.00
_cell.angle_gamma   90.00
#
_symmetry.space_group_name_H-M   'P 1'
#
loop_
_entity.id
_entity.type
_entity.pdbx_description
1 polymer ?
#
loop_
_entity_poly.entity_id
_entity_poly.type
_entity_poly.pdbx_seq_one_letter_code
_entity_poly.pdbx_strand_id
1 'polypeptide(L)'
;MQAFRSGRLARLEHNPMSFQLADEPELASQWQDGFDFVGAGLQVWSEWRPTNRGYSEAHLSVVRTEGGYFPSLYVTYWHGEPSTRSQHARATPAEAIADAEAMLRDWYLVEA
;
A
#
# COMPACT_ATOMS: atom_id res chain seq x y z
N MET A 1 -2.41 -10.17 -17.07
CA MET A 1 -3.38 -10.85 -16.17
C MET A 1 -2.93 -12.23 -15.68
N GLN A 2 -2.29 -13.07 -16.52
CA GLN A 2 -1.83 -14.41 -16.13
C GLN A 2 -0.61 -14.38 -15.19
N ALA A 3 0.37 -13.49 -15.42
CA ALA A 3 1.55 -13.32 -14.57
C ALA A 3 1.18 -12.96 -13.11
N PHE A 4 0.28 -11.99 -12.90
CA PHE A 4 -0.24 -11.63 -11.58
C PHE A 4 -0.91 -12.80 -10.85
N ARG A 5 -1.73 -13.60 -11.55
CA ARG A 5 -2.36 -14.79 -10.96
C ARG A 5 -1.32 -15.84 -10.56
N SER A 6 -0.30 -16.03 -11.40
CA SER A 6 0.82 -16.95 -11.11
C SER A 6 1.60 -16.51 -9.87
N GLY A 7 1.89 -15.20 -9.73
CA GLY A 7 2.57 -14.66 -8.54
C GLY A 7 1.77 -14.88 -7.24
N ARG A 8 0.46 -14.64 -7.28
CA ARG A 8 -0.44 -14.93 -6.14
C ARG A 8 -0.39 -16.41 -5.76
N LEU A 9 -0.50 -17.30 -6.75
CA LEU A 9 -0.49 -18.74 -6.53
C LEU A 9 0.84 -19.19 -5.91
N ALA A 10 1.97 -18.72 -6.45
CA ALA A 10 3.29 -19.03 -5.93
C ALA A 10 3.46 -18.62 -4.46
N ARG A 11 2.91 -17.46 -4.07
CA ARG A 11 2.92 -17.03 -2.66
C ARG A 11 2.07 -17.92 -1.76
N LEU A 12 0.87 -18.30 -2.20
CA LEU A 12 -0.04 -19.17 -1.46
C LEU A 12 0.49 -20.61 -1.31
N GLU A 13 1.16 -21.12 -2.33
CA GLU A 13 1.71 -22.48 -2.36
C GLU A 13 3.12 -22.58 -1.74
N HIS A 14 3.66 -21.49 -1.20
CA HIS A 14 5.04 -21.40 -0.70
C HIS A 14 6.09 -21.88 -1.72
N ASN A 15 5.80 -21.68 -3.01
CA ASN A 15 6.64 -22.16 -4.09
C ASN A 15 7.61 -21.05 -4.54
N PRO A 16 8.93 -21.19 -4.36
CA PRO A 16 9.89 -20.21 -4.83
C PRO A 16 9.90 -20.21 -6.38
N MET A 17 9.45 -19.08 -6.94
CA MET A 17 9.53 -18.63 -8.33
C MET A 17 9.91 -19.69 -9.38
N SER A 18 8.96 -20.07 -10.24
CA SER A 18 9.26 -20.84 -11.45
C SER A 18 10.24 -20.05 -12.33
N PHE A 19 11.36 -20.68 -12.69
CA PHE A 19 12.43 -20.19 -13.60
C PHE A 19 11.96 -19.64 -14.97
N GLN A 20 10.66 -19.64 -15.26
CA GLN A 20 10.05 -19.27 -16.53
C GLN A 20 9.90 -17.76 -16.79
N LEU A 21 10.14 -16.88 -15.79
CA LEU A 21 10.03 -15.42 -15.97
C LEU A 21 11.36 -14.70 -16.21
N ALA A 22 12.49 -15.40 -16.15
CA ALA A 22 13.82 -14.80 -16.35
C ALA A 22 13.99 -14.20 -17.76
N ASP A 23 13.26 -14.73 -18.75
CA ASP A 23 13.34 -14.29 -20.14
C ASP A 23 12.25 -13.26 -20.52
N GLU A 24 11.33 -12.91 -19.60
CA GLU A 24 10.20 -12.00 -19.83
C GLU A 24 10.12 -10.90 -18.75
N PRO A 25 11.04 -9.91 -18.78
CA PRO A 25 11.17 -8.89 -17.73
C PRO A 25 9.90 -8.02 -17.57
N GLU A 26 9.12 -7.84 -18.64
CA GLU A 26 7.86 -7.11 -18.60
C GLU A 26 6.78 -7.82 -17.77
N LEU A 27 6.84 -9.15 -17.68
CA LEU A 27 5.91 -9.95 -16.87
C LEU A 27 6.38 -10.14 -15.44
N ALA A 28 7.68 -10.00 -15.18
CA ALA A 28 8.26 -10.12 -13.84
C ALA A 28 7.63 -9.14 -12.85
N SER A 29 7.41 -7.87 -13.26
CA SER A 29 6.73 -6.87 -12.41
C SER A 29 5.29 -7.28 -12.10
N GLN A 30 4.52 -7.74 -13.09
CA GLN A 30 3.14 -8.17 -12.86
C GLN A 30 3.06 -9.41 -11.96
N TRP A 31 4.02 -10.32 -12.08
CA TRP A 31 4.12 -11.49 -11.21
C TRP A 31 4.46 -11.08 -9.78
N GLN A 32 5.45 -10.19 -9.61
CA GLN A 32 5.85 -9.67 -8.30
C GLN A 32 4.68 -8.96 -7.60
N ASP A 33 3.93 -8.13 -8.33
CA ASP A 33 2.71 -7.50 -7.81
C ASP A 33 1.71 -8.53 -7.26
N GLY A 34 1.56 -9.65 -7.96
CA GLY A 34 0.70 -10.76 -7.53
C GLY A 34 1.23 -11.45 -6.27
N PHE A 35 2.54 -11.65 -6.20
CA PHE A 35 3.20 -12.25 -5.04
C PHE A 35 3.07 -11.37 -3.80
N ASP A 36 3.33 -10.07 -3.93
CA ASP A 36 3.27 -9.10 -2.83
C ASP A 36 1.85 -8.83 -2.35
N PHE A 37 0.86 -8.88 -3.26
CA PHE A 37 -0.56 -8.72 -2.95
C PHE A 37 -1.07 -9.67 -1.86
N VAL A 38 -0.55 -10.90 -1.79
CA VAL A 38 -0.93 -11.89 -0.76
C VAL A 38 -0.16 -11.70 0.55
N GLY A 39 1.05 -11.12 0.51
CA GLY A 39 1.91 -10.94 1.67
C GLY A 39 1.69 -9.63 2.40
N ALA A 40 2.15 -8.53 1.78
CA ALA A 40 2.13 -7.18 2.37
C ALA A 40 0.98 -6.33 1.80
N GLY A 41 0.31 -6.81 0.75
CA GLY A 41 -0.56 -6.00 -0.08
C GLY A 41 0.22 -5.21 -1.13
N LEU A 42 -0.47 -4.80 -2.19
CA LEU A 42 0.12 -4.04 -3.29
C LEU A 42 -0.09 -2.54 -3.06
N GLN A 43 0.99 -1.76 -2.94
CA GLN A 43 0.86 -0.30 -2.93
C GLN A 43 0.39 0.18 -4.31
N VAL A 44 -0.80 0.78 -4.35
CA VAL A 44 -1.43 1.23 -5.61
C VAL A 44 -1.43 2.75 -5.76
N TRP A 45 -1.15 3.47 -4.68
CA TRP A 45 -1.01 4.93 -4.68
C TRP A 45 -0.14 5.36 -3.50
N SER A 46 0.61 6.45 -3.69
CA SER A 46 1.34 7.12 -2.62
C SER A 46 1.68 8.56 -2.98
N GLU A 47 1.78 9.41 -1.97
CA GLU A 47 2.17 10.81 -2.11
C GLU A 47 2.97 11.27 -0.89
N TRP A 48 4.04 12.02 -1.13
CA TRP A 48 4.75 12.75 -0.07
C TRP A 48 4.24 14.18 -0.01
N ARG A 49 3.90 14.64 1.20
CA ARG A 49 3.49 16.02 1.44
C ARG A 49 4.38 16.66 2.51
N PRO A 50 4.81 17.92 2.29
CA PRO A 50 5.44 18.67 3.36
C PRO A 50 4.42 18.85 4.47
N THR A 51 4.87 18.76 5.71
CA THR A 51 4.02 19.16 6.83
C THR A 51 4.28 20.60 7.21
N ASN A 52 3.26 21.26 7.74
CA ASN A 52 3.36 22.65 8.21
C ASN A 52 4.26 22.79 9.47
N ARG A 53 4.84 21.70 9.97
CA ARG A 53 5.57 21.59 11.25
C ARG A 53 7.07 21.27 11.04
N GLY A 54 7.79 22.11 10.31
CA GLY A 54 9.25 22.01 10.15
C GLY A 54 9.72 20.94 9.14
N TYR A 55 10.80 20.22 9.44
CA TYR A 55 11.44 19.20 8.59
C TYR A 55 10.70 17.85 8.50
N SER A 56 9.42 17.82 8.89
CA SER A 56 8.64 16.59 8.90
C SER A 56 7.92 16.42 7.56
N GLU A 57 8.15 15.29 6.90
CA GLU A 57 7.41 14.88 5.72
C GLU A 57 6.34 13.85 6.11
N ALA A 58 5.19 13.92 5.44
CA ALA A 58 4.11 12.96 5.57
C ALA A 58 4.03 12.14 4.28
N HIS A 59 4.09 10.83 4.41
CA HIS A 59 3.87 9.87 3.34
C HIS A 59 2.48 9.28 3.47
N LEU A 60 1.60 9.63 2.54
CA LEU A 60 0.30 9.02 2.40
C LEU A 60 0.42 7.85 1.44
N SER A 61 -0.22 6.73 1.73
CA SER A 61 -0.25 5.60 0.80
C SER A 61 -1.55 4.82 0.87
N VAL A 62 -1.85 4.09 -0.20
CA VAL A 62 -2.95 3.13 -0.26
C VAL A 62 -2.40 1.79 -0.69
N VAL A 63 -2.70 0.78 0.13
CA VAL A 63 -2.34 -0.61 -0.13
C VAL A 63 -3.61 -1.38 -0.47
N ARG A 64 -3.58 -2.09 -1.60
CA ARG A 64 -4.65 -3.00 -2.02
C ARG A 64 -4.33 -4.41 -1.53
N THR A 65 -5.28 -5.02 -0.84
CA THR A 65 -5.22 -6.42 -0.38
C THR A 65 -6.45 -7.17 -0.87
N GLU A 66 -6.60 -8.44 -0.48
CA GLU A 66 -7.83 -9.21 -0.69
C GLU A 66 -9.04 -8.62 0.05
N GLY A 67 -8.81 -7.95 1.20
CA GLY A 67 -9.85 -7.33 2.00
C GLY A 67 -10.33 -5.98 1.47
N GLY A 68 -9.66 -5.40 0.49
CA GLY A 68 -9.96 -4.07 -0.08
C GLY A 68 -8.77 -3.12 -0.06
N TYR A 69 -9.05 -1.82 -0.02
CA TYR A 69 -8.04 -0.75 -0.07
C TYR A 69 -7.82 -0.16 1.33
N PHE A 70 -6.60 -0.22 1.82
CA PHE A 70 -6.23 0.28 3.14
C PHE A 70 -5.45 1.59 3.01
N PRO A 71 -5.95 2.69 3.60
CA PRO A 71 -5.19 3.94 3.70
C PRO A 71 -4.12 3.84 4.78
N SER A 72 -3.00 4.55 4.57
CA SER A 72 -1.93 4.68 5.54
C SER A 72 -1.32 6.07 5.52
N LEU A 73 -0.84 6.50 6.68
CA LEU A 73 -0.09 7.72 6.88
C LEU A 73 1.17 7.40 7.68
N TYR A 74 2.33 7.76 7.13
CA TYR A 74 3.61 7.72 7.81
C TYR A 74 4.17 9.13 7.94
N VAL A 75 4.53 9.54 9.15
CA VAL A 75 5.17 10.84 9.42
C VAL A 75 6.55 10.57 10.02
N THR A 76 7.59 11.20 9.49
CA THR A 76 9.02 10.86 9.68
C THR A 76 9.54 10.92 11.13
N TYR A 77 8.71 11.23 12.12
CA TYR A 77 9.07 11.21 13.55
C TYR A 77 8.08 10.45 14.46
N TRP A 78 6.96 10.00 13.91
CA TRP A 78 5.88 9.35 14.66
C TRP A 78 5.76 7.84 14.38
N HIS A 79 6.61 7.30 13.49
CA HIS A 79 6.63 5.88 13.08
C HIS A 79 5.29 5.35 12.51
N GLY A 80 4.47 6.23 11.94
CA GLY A 80 3.17 5.88 11.36
C GLY A 80 2.01 6.02 12.33
N GLU A 81 0.81 6.30 11.82
CA GLU A 81 -0.36 6.54 12.66
C GLU A 81 -1.28 5.31 12.76
N PRO A 82 -1.62 4.83 13.98
CA PRO A 82 -2.56 3.72 14.19
C PRO A 82 -4.04 4.15 14.12
N SER A 83 -4.37 5.09 13.23
CA SER A 83 -5.73 5.64 13.09
C SER A 83 -6.76 4.52 12.87
N THR A 84 -7.97 4.70 13.40
CA THR A 84 -9.10 3.79 13.10
C THR A 84 -9.39 3.72 11.60
N ARG A 85 -9.05 4.77 10.84
CA ARG A 85 -9.19 4.81 9.38
C ARG A 85 -8.32 3.77 8.68
N SER A 86 -7.10 3.49 9.18
CA SER A 86 -6.18 2.50 8.61
C SER A 86 -6.52 1.06 9.00
N GLN A 87 -7.43 0.86 9.97
CA GLN A 87 -7.85 -0.47 10.43
C GLN A 87 -8.93 -1.10 9.53
N HIS A 88 -9.64 -0.29 8.75
CA HIS A 88 -10.75 -0.76 7.92
C HIS A 88 -10.42 -0.63 6.44
N ALA A 89 -10.77 -1.65 5.66
CA ALA A 89 -10.69 -1.58 4.22
C ALA A 89 -11.75 -0.64 3.63
N ARG A 90 -11.44 -0.04 2.48
CA ARG A 90 -12.38 0.67 1.61
C ARG A 90 -12.67 -0.14 0.36
N ALA A 91 -13.84 0.07 -0.21
CA ALA A 91 -14.27 -0.66 -1.40
C ALA A 91 -13.53 -0.15 -2.64
N THR A 92 -13.15 1.14 -2.65
CA THR A 92 -12.51 1.78 -3.80
C THR A 92 -11.18 2.46 -3.45
N PRO A 93 -10.28 2.65 -4.45
CA PRO A 93 -9.07 3.44 -4.26
C PRO A 93 -9.36 4.89 -3.88
N ALA A 94 -10.39 5.50 -4.47
CA ALA A 94 -10.72 6.91 -4.24
C ALA A 94 -11.13 7.17 -2.78
N GLU A 95 -11.94 6.27 -2.20
CA GLU A 95 -12.29 6.32 -0.78
C GLU A 95 -11.06 6.17 0.12
N ALA A 96 -10.15 5.24 -0.19
CA ALA A 96 -8.92 5.06 0.58
C ALA A 96 -8.01 6.30 0.46
N ILE A 97 -7.87 6.91 -0.71
CA ILE A 97 -7.10 8.14 -0.87
C ILE A 97 -7.70 9.27 -0.03
N ALA A 98 -9.01 9.48 -0.12
CA ALA A 98 -9.70 10.50 0.67
C ALA A 98 -9.51 10.29 2.18
N ASP A 99 -9.51 9.03 2.64
CA ASP A 99 -9.25 8.71 4.04
C ASP A 99 -7.80 8.88 4.46
N ALA A 100 -6.82 8.58 3.59
CA ALA A 100 -5.42 8.88 3.88
C ALA A 100 -5.22 10.40 4.02
N GLU A 101 -5.86 11.21 3.16
CA GLU A 101 -5.87 12.66 3.30
C GLU A 101 -6.56 13.14 4.58
N ALA A 102 -7.67 12.50 4.97
CA ALA A 102 -8.34 12.79 6.22
C ALA A 102 -7.47 12.45 7.44
N MET A 103 -6.72 11.34 7.42
CA MET A 103 -5.75 11.00 8.47
C MET A 103 -4.71 12.12 8.63
N LEU A 104 -4.18 12.67 7.53
CA LEU A 104 -3.24 13.79 7.61
C LEU A 104 -3.89 15.04 8.21
N ARG A 105 -5.17 15.33 7.89
CA ARG A 105 -5.91 16.44 8.50
C ARG A 105 -6.15 16.22 9.99
N ASP A 106 -6.56 15.01 10.38
CA ASP A 106 -6.80 14.62 11.76
C ASP A 106 -5.49 14.73 12.57
N TRP A 107 -4.35 14.30 12.01
CA TRP A 107 -3.02 14.48 12.61
C TRP A 107 -2.70 15.96 12.91
N TYR A 108 -3.00 16.86 11.97
CA TYR A 108 -2.83 18.30 12.21
C TYR A 108 -3.68 18.84 13.36
N LEU A 109 -4.84 18.23 13.64
CA LEU A 109 -5.79 18.66 14.66
C LEU A 109 -5.48 18.09 16.06
N VAL A 110 -4.91 16.88 16.17
CA VAL A 110 -4.63 16.22 17.46
C VAL A 110 -3.52 16.90 18.26
N GLU A 111 -2.57 17.56 17.60
CA GLU A 111 -1.49 18.29 18.28
C GLU A 111 -1.68 19.84 18.29
N ALA A 112 -2.90 20.35 18.15
CA ALA A 112 -3.24 21.79 18.22
C ALA A 112 -3.88 22.16 19.57
#